data_AF-A0A1F7I5N9-F1
#
_entry.id   AF-A0A1F7I5N9-F1
#
_cell.length_a   1.000
_cell.length_b   1.000
_cell.length_c   1.000
_cell.angle_alpha   90.00
_cell.angle_beta   90.00
_cell.angle_gamma   90.00
#
_symmetry.space_group_name_H-M   'P 1'
#
loop_
_entity.id
_entity.type
_entity.pdbx_description
1 polymer ?
#
loop_
_entity_poly.entity_id
_entity_poly.type
_entity_poly.pdbx_seq_one_letter_code
_entity_poly.pdbx_strand_id
1 'polypeptide(L)'
;MTQGKEFIFAGYNADWATGKLTFSYTINVDETISKSFSETLRLQSPVDITKLNPKTLEILLQSFHLALGLSYYKLYIPPTILIRGYSLSKAQSIFWNMLYTKGLGEFYYRNNIDFRGLIQFPYEDKSRSALEQKRDSDKTLLGIGGGKDSILAAQILKEAEIAFNISYLADPIRDGIAQQFTADSLVVSREFDPEFLQLSSSSEVYQGHIPISAIYAFIMALSGYLYGYRYLIVGNERSSNYGNAEYLGQEINHQWSKSKEFEDMLREYVRDFISTDLEFFSLMRPLYEIAIVKRFCQYPQYFRLFSSCNRNFNIGNPLKGRLWCNECEKCAFVFCLMAAFLPKDEVIKIFGENLFAKEPLVDTYKELLGIKDIKPFECVGIPDEVKVAMYFAHEKGEYRDDPAMKMFEAEVMPDITDIEAMKQEVFSYGDDSNIPEQFKQAIKENKL
;
A
#
# COMPACT_ATOMS: atom_id res chain seq x y z
N MET A 1 -14.30 18.93 -15.47
CA MET A 1 -12.95 19.34 -15.01
C MET A 1 -12.07 19.54 -16.21
N THR A 2 -11.12 20.46 -16.13
CA THR A 2 -10.25 20.79 -17.25
C THR A 2 -9.11 19.78 -17.32
N GLN A 3 -8.97 19.09 -18.45
CA GLN A 3 -7.79 18.28 -18.73
C GLN A 3 -6.63 19.20 -19.11
N GLY A 4 -5.45 19.00 -18.52
CA GLY A 4 -4.25 19.78 -18.85
C GLY A 4 -3.67 19.41 -20.22
N LYS A 5 -2.71 20.20 -20.71
CA LYS A 5 -1.99 19.94 -21.98
C LYS A 5 -0.74 19.09 -21.79
N GLU A 6 0.11 19.44 -20.82
CA GLU A 6 1.40 18.77 -20.59
C GLU A 6 1.69 18.57 -19.11
N PHE A 7 2.24 17.39 -18.77
CA PHE A 7 2.84 17.09 -17.48
C PHE A 7 4.35 16.97 -17.62
N ILE A 8 5.11 17.73 -16.85
CA ILE A 8 6.56 17.83 -16.97
C ILE A 8 7.21 17.38 -15.66
N PHE A 9 8.03 16.34 -15.74
CA PHE A 9 9.01 16.01 -14.73
C PHE A 9 10.17 17.00 -14.85
N ALA A 10 10.15 18.06 -14.04
CA ALA A 10 10.99 19.24 -14.25
C ALA A 10 12.44 19.06 -13.76
N GLY A 11 12.65 18.26 -12.71
CA GLY A 11 13.97 17.88 -12.22
C GLY A 11 13.94 17.45 -10.76
N TYR A 12 15.11 17.12 -10.22
CA TYR A 12 15.30 16.82 -8.81
C TYR A 12 16.66 17.34 -8.31
N ASN A 13 16.77 17.53 -7.00
CA ASN A 13 18.00 17.92 -6.33
C ASN A 13 18.19 17.10 -5.06
N ALA A 14 19.42 16.68 -4.77
CA ALA A 14 19.76 15.90 -3.60
C ALA A 14 20.85 16.60 -2.77
N ASP A 15 20.51 16.94 -1.53
CA ASP A 15 21.47 17.39 -0.52
C ASP A 15 21.69 16.27 0.49
N TRP A 16 22.76 15.49 0.26
CA TRP A 16 23.13 14.33 1.07
C TRP A 16 23.60 14.71 2.49
N ALA A 17 24.11 15.94 2.68
CA ALA A 17 24.56 16.40 3.98
C ALA A 17 23.37 16.63 4.92
N THR A 18 22.27 17.20 4.41
CA THR A 18 21.04 17.41 5.18
C THR A 18 20.02 16.28 5.05
N GLY A 19 20.23 15.34 4.11
CA GLY A 19 19.27 14.28 3.79
C GLY A 19 18.03 14.79 3.06
N LYS A 20 18.09 15.98 2.44
CA LYS A 20 16.96 16.62 1.77
C LYS A 20 16.99 16.31 0.28
N LEU A 21 15.96 15.61 -0.21
CA LEU A 21 15.75 15.38 -1.64
C LEU A 21 14.51 16.15 -2.10
N THR A 22 14.62 16.96 -3.14
CA THR A 22 13.50 17.75 -3.69
C THR A 22 13.23 17.35 -5.12
N PHE A 23 11.96 17.14 -5.46
CA PHE A 23 11.47 16.71 -6.77
C PHE A 23 10.47 17.72 -7.31
N SER A 24 10.66 18.17 -8.55
CA SER A 24 9.89 19.26 -9.14
C SER A 24 9.06 18.81 -10.33
N TYR A 25 7.86 19.37 -10.44
CA TYR A 25 6.88 19.07 -11.49
C TYR A 25 6.29 20.37 -12.04
N THR A 26 5.90 20.35 -13.31
CA THR A 26 5.13 21.44 -13.92
C THR A 26 3.94 20.87 -14.67
N ILE A 27 2.79 21.53 -14.57
CA ILE A 27 1.58 21.21 -15.31
C ILE A 27 1.20 22.43 -16.14
N ASN A 28 1.22 22.29 -17.46
CA ASN A 28 0.63 23.28 -18.35
C ASN A 28 -0.84 22.93 -18.49
N VAL A 29 -1.71 23.67 -17.81
CA VAL A 29 -3.17 23.46 -17.85
C VAL A 29 -3.70 23.90 -19.21
N ASP A 30 -3.27 25.08 -19.68
CA ASP A 30 -3.52 25.59 -21.03
C ASP A 30 -2.33 26.44 -21.53
N GLU A 31 -2.52 27.26 -22.57
CA GLU A 31 -1.46 28.10 -23.15
C GLU A 31 -1.02 29.27 -22.26
N THR A 32 -1.83 29.59 -21.26
CA THR A 32 -1.70 30.75 -20.37
C THR A 32 -1.49 30.35 -18.92
N ILE A 33 -1.98 29.19 -18.50
CA ILE A 33 -1.93 28.71 -17.12
C ILE A 33 -0.92 27.57 -17.02
N SER A 34 0.16 27.83 -16.27
CA SER A 34 1.15 26.84 -15.88
C SER A 34 1.30 26.83 -14.36
N LYS A 35 1.34 25.63 -13.76
CA LYS A 35 1.49 25.42 -12.32
C LYS A 35 2.76 24.61 -12.06
N SER A 36 3.52 24.99 -11.03
CA SER A 36 4.76 24.29 -10.66
C SER A 36 4.69 23.84 -9.21
N PHE A 37 5.18 22.63 -8.95
CA PHE A 37 5.10 21.99 -7.64
C PHE A 37 6.47 21.43 -7.26
N SER A 38 6.71 21.36 -5.95
CA SER A 38 7.87 20.65 -5.40
C SER A 38 7.47 19.74 -4.24
N GLU A 39 7.97 18.50 -4.25
CA GLU A 39 7.88 17.60 -3.11
C GLU A 39 9.24 17.38 -2.50
N THR A 40 9.35 17.41 -1.18
CA THR A 40 10.58 17.12 -0.47
C THR A 40 10.48 15.81 0.30
N LEU A 41 11.44 14.92 0.11
CA LEU A 41 11.69 13.77 0.97
C LEU A 41 12.81 14.13 1.94
N ARG A 42 12.61 13.86 3.24
CA ARG A 42 13.68 13.92 4.23
C ARG A 42 14.08 12.52 4.66
N LEU A 43 15.37 12.26 4.52
CA LEU A 43 16.05 11.06 4.94
C LEU A 43 16.77 11.30 6.26
N GLN A 44 17.11 10.21 6.96
CA GLN A 44 18.01 10.28 8.10
C GLN A 44 19.40 10.73 7.64
N SER A 45 19.89 11.84 8.20
CA SER A 45 21.13 12.49 7.79
C SER A 45 22.24 12.38 8.84
N PRO A 46 23.52 12.52 8.44
CA PRO A 46 24.00 12.65 7.05
C PRO A 46 23.91 11.32 6.28
N VAL A 47 23.75 11.40 4.96
CA VAL A 47 23.75 10.22 4.06
C VAL A 47 25.13 10.08 3.42
N ASP A 48 25.86 9.02 3.78
CA ASP A 48 27.17 8.71 3.16
C ASP A 48 26.99 8.00 1.82
N ILE A 49 27.20 8.75 0.73
CA ILE A 49 27.14 8.22 -0.63
C ILE A 49 28.52 7.88 -1.22
N THR A 50 29.61 8.04 -0.47
CA THR A 50 30.99 7.97 -1.00
C THR A 50 31.32 6.61 -1.61
N LYS A 51 30.68 5.55 -1.12
CA LYS A 51 30.87 4.15 -1.58
C LYS A 51 29.78 3.68 -2.56
N LEU A 52 28.81 4.52 -2.90
CA LEU A 52 27.69 4.17 -3.77
C LEU A 52 28.01 4.53 -5.22
N ASN A 53 27.56 3.73 -6.18
CA ASN A 53 27.69 4.08 -7.60
C ASN A 53 26.79 5.28 -7.93
N PRO A 54 27.35 6.36 -8.50
CA PRO A 54 26.58 7.55 -8.87
C PRO A 54 25.47 7.28 -9.89
N LYS A 55 25.67 6.35 -10.83
CA LYS A 55 24.67 6.03 -11.87
C LYS A 55 23.47 5.29 -11.29
N THR A 56 23.69 4.32 -10.39
CA THR A 56 22.59 3.63 -9.69
C THR A 56 21.78 4.63 -8.86
N LEU A 57 22.48 5.53 -8.16
CA LEU A 57 21.85 6.58 -7.37
C LEU A 57 21.01 7.52 -8.24
N GLU A 58 21.53 7.89 -9.40
CA GLU A 58 20.81 8.71 -10.38
C GLU A 58 19.53 8.02 -10.86
N ILE A 59 19.61 6.74 -11.25
CA ILE A 59 18.43 5.96 -11.71
C ILE A 59 17.40 5.80 -10.59
N LEU A 60 17.84 5.62 -9.33
CA LEU A 60 16.96 5.56 -8.17
C LEU A 60 16.22 6.89 -7.95
N LEU A 61 16.94 8.01 -8.01
CA LEU A 61 16.34 9.34 -7.88
C LEU A 61 15.37 9.64 -9.02
N GLN A 62 15.72 9.29 -10.26
CA GLN A 62 14.82 9.39 -11.42
C GLN A 62 13.57 8.53 -11.22
N SER A 63 13.74 7.28 -10.79
CA SER A 63 12.60 6.38 -10.53
C SER A 63 11.70 6.92 -9.43
N PHE A 64 12.27 7.50 -8.38
CA PHE A 64 11.51 8.10 -7.30
C PHE A 64 10.79 9.40 -7.74
N HIS A 65 11.43 10.21 -8.59
CA HIS A 65 10.81 11.37 -9.26
C HIS A 65 9.55 10.96 -10.03
N LEU A 66 9.64 9.86 -10.79
CA LEU A 66 8.51 9.31 -11.54
C LEU A 66 7.41 8.74 -10.63
N ALA A 67 7.77 8.06 -9.54
CA ALA A 67 6.80 7.52 -8.59
C ALA A 67 5.99 8.63 -7.86
N LEU A 68 6.68 9.67 -7.39
CA LEU A 68 6.02 10.80 -6.71
C LEU A 68 5.13 11.61 -7.67
N GLY A 69 5.49 11.67 -8.95
CA GLY A 69 4.73 12.36 -10.00
C GLY A 69 3.27 11.93 -10.13
N LEU A 70 2.91 10.71 -9.70
CA LEU A 70 1.52 10.21 -9.71
C LEU A 70 0.57 11.17 -9.00
N SER A 71 1.01 11.74 -7.87
CA SER A 71 0.22 12.66 -7.06
C SER A 71 -0.11 13.95 -7.81
N TYR A 72 0.81 14.43 -8.64
CA TYR A 72 0.69 15.70 -9.37
C TYR A 72 0.04 15.50 -10.75
N TYR A 73 0.43 14.45 -11.48
CA TYR A 73 -0.15 14.09 -12.77
C TYR A 73 -1.67 14.01 -12.71
N LYS A 74 -2.21 13.36 -11.67
CA LYS A 74 -3.66 13.16 -11.54
C LYS A 74 -4.45 14.46 -11.45
N LEU A 75 -3.85 15.58 -11.05
CA LEU A 75 -4.58 16.83 -10.83
C LEU A 75 -5.30 17.32 -12.10
N TYR A 76 -4.68 17.11 -13.27
CA TYR A 76 -5.20 17.57 -14.56
C TYR A 76 -5.10 16.52 -15.69
N ILE A 77 -4.47 15.37 -15.44
CA ILE A 77 -4.37 14.24 -16.37
C ILE A 77 -3.94 14.64 -17.81
N PRO A 78 -2.82 15.36 -17.97
CA PRO A 78 -2.44 15.82 -19.30
C PRO A 78 -2.07 14.64 -20.20
N PRO A 79 -2.47 14.64 -21.49
CA PRO A 79 -2.17 13.53 -22.39
C PRO A 79 -0.69 13.46 -22.80
N THR A 80 0.06 14.55 -22.63
CA THR A 80 1.48 14.62 -22.98
C THR A 80 2.33 14.59 -21.71
N ILE A 81 3.25 13.63 -21.62
CA ILE A 81 4.24 13.53 -20.54
C ILE A 81 5.62 13.90 -21.09
N LEU A 82 6.31 14.82 -20.42
CA LEU A 82 7.66 15.26 -20.75
C LEU A 82 8.59 15.01 -19.56
N ILE A 83 9.83 14.61 -19.85
CA ILE A 83 10.87 14.43 -18.84
C ILE A 83 12.04 15.36 -19.18
N ARG A 84 12.47 16.16 -18.21
CA ARG A 84 13.63 17.06 -18.37
C ARG A 84 14.82 16.52 -17.59
N GLY A 85 16.00 16.60 -18.21
CA GLY A 85 17.29 16.25 -17.59
C GLY A 85 17.67 14.78 -17.69
N TYR A 86 16.74 13.87 -18.01
CA TYR A 86 17.02 12.45 -18.22
C TYR A 86 16.01 11.82 -19.19
N SER A 87 16.30 10.60 -19.62
CA SER A 87 15.49 9.84 -20.59
C SER A 87 15.29 8.42 -20.10
N LEU A 88 14.12 7.85 -20.39
CA LEU A 88 13.88 6.43 -20.15
C LEU A 88 14.34 5.58 -21.33
N SER A 89 14.73 4.35 -21.04
CA SER A 89 14.74 3.28 -22.05
C SER A 89 13.32 2.82 -22.35
N LYS A 90 13.12 2.13 -23.47
CA LYS A 90 11.83 1.52 -23.83
C LYS A 90 11.28 0.59 -22.74
N ALA A 91 12.15 -0.18 -22.08
CA ALA A 91 11.72 -1.10 -21.05
C ALA A 91 11.29 -0.37 -19.76
N GLN A 92 11.97 0.71 -19.39
CA GLN A 92 11.54 1.57 -18.28
C GLN A 92 10.20 2.27 -18.60
N SER A 93 10.02 2.78 -19.82
CA SER A 93 8.76 3.42 -20.19
C SER A 93 7.57 2.46 -20.17
N ILE A 94 7.76 1.18 -20.55
CA ILE A 94 6.73 0.15 -20.41
C ILE A 94 6.32 -0.04 -18.94
N PHE A 95 7.29 -0.14 -18.03
CA PHE A 95 7.01 -0.23 -16.59
C PHE A 95 6.20 0.97 -16.08
N TRP A 96 6.64 2.20 -16.40
CA TRP A 96 5.97 3.42 -15.95
C TRP A 96 4.60 3.62 -16.58
N ASN A 97 4.43 3.25 -17.85
CA ASN A 97 3.12 3.21 -18.50
C ASN A 97 2.15 2.29 -17.76
N MET A 98 2.59 1.08 -17.42
CA MET A 98 1.76 0.12 -16.70
C MET A 98 1.44 0.59 -15.29
N LEU A 99 2.43 1.11 -14.55
CA LEU A 99 2.24 1.62 -13.19
C LEU A 99 1.20 2.75 -13.14
N TYR A 100 1.32 3.74 -14.02
CA TYR A 100 0.36 4.86 -14.07
C TYR A 100 -1.02 4.37 -14.55
N THR A 101 -1.08 3.47 -15.53
CA THR A 101 -2.34 2.95 -16.07
C THR A 101 -3.12 2.14 -15.02
N LYS A 102 -2.48 1.12 -14.43
CA LYS A 102 -3.15 0.24 -13.47
C LYS A 102 -3.22 0.84 -12.08
N GLY A 103 -2.18 1.52 -11.63
CA GLY A 103 -2.12 2.14 -10.31
C GLY A 103 -3.13 3.28 -10.12
N LEU A 104 -3.49 4.00 -11.20
CA LEU A 104 -4.56 5.01 -11.18
C LEU A 104 -5.92 4.44 -11.64
N GLY A 105 -6.07 3.12 -11.74
CA GLY A 105 -7.30 2.48 -12.24
C GLY A 105 -8.57 2.93 -11.52
N GLU A 106 -8.56 2.92 -10.18
CA GLU A 106 -9.71 3.42 -9.40
C GLU A 106 -9.96 4.91 -9.67
N PHE A 107 -8.90 5.70 -9.75
CA PHE A 107 -9.01 7.11 -10.04
C PHE A 107 -9.70 7.35 -11.38
N TYR A 108 -9.34 6.57 -12.42
CA TYR A 108 -10.01 6.64 -13.72
C TYR A 108 -11.47 6.20 -13.64
N TYR A 109 -11.75 5.09 -12.96
CA TYR A 109 -13.11 4.59 -12.77
C TYR A 109 -14.02 5.63 -12.10
N ARG A 110 -13.60 6.15 -10.94
CA ARG A 110 -14.39 7.11 -10.14
C ARG A 110 -14.65 8.43 -10.87
N ASN A 111 -13.76 8.83 -11.76
CA ASN A 111 -13.88 10.07 -12.53
C ASN A 111 -14.41 9.85 -13.96
N ASN A 112 -14.80 8.62 -14.32
CA ASN A 112 -15.28 8.24 -15.66
C ASN A 112 -14.31 8.62 -16.79
N ILE A 113 -13.01 8.39 -16.59
CA ILE A 113 -11.94 8.74 -17.53
C ILE A 113 -11.61 7.54 -18.43
N ASP A 114 -11.62 7.75 -19.74
CA ASP A 114 -11.06 6.79 -20.68
C ASP A 114 -9.52 6.83 -20.66
N PHE A 115 -8.93 5.83 -20.02
CA PHE A 115 -7.48 5.73 -19.84
C PHE A 115 -6.77 4.96 -20.96
N ARG A 116 -7.50 4.42 -21.96
CA ARG A 116 -6.91 3.58 -23.00
C ARG A 116 -5.96 4.41 -23.87
N GLY A 117 -4.67 4.07 -23.83
CA GLY A 117 -3.63 4.78 -24.57
C GLY A 117 -3.29 6.17 -24.01
N LEU A 118 -3.82 6.53 -22.84
CA LEU A 118 -3.65 7.84 -22.22
C LEU A 118 -2.22 8.05 -21.70
N ILE A 119 -1.62 7.01 -21.12
CA ILE A 119 -0.28 7.10 -20.53
C ILE A 119 0.77 6.71 -21.57
N GLN A 120 1.63 7.66 -21.90
CA GLN A 120 2.72 7.47 -22.84
C GLN A 120 3.98 8.18 -22.34
N PHE A 121 4.79 7.46 -21.57
CA PHE A 121 6.10 7.92 -21.14
C PHE A 121 7.08 7.99 -22.33
N PRO A 122 7.76 9.14 -22.55
CA PRO A 122 8.74 9.26 -23.62
C PRO A 122 9.96 8.40 -23.32
N TYR A 123 10.57 7.84 -24.37
CA TYR A 123 11.78 7.03 -24.25
C TYR A 123 12.73 7.30 -25.42
N GLU A 124 13.99 6.96 -25.20
CA GLU A 124 15.03 6.91 -26.23
C GLU A 124 15.52 5.45 -26.35
N ASP A 125 15.89 5.03 -27.58
CA ASP A 125 16.48 3.71 -27.81
C ASP A 125 17.91 3.66 -27.26
N LYS A 126 18.01 3.35 -25.96
CA LYS A 126 19.26 3.19 -25.22
C LYS A 126 19.51 1.73 -24.89
N SER A 127 20.75 1.29 -25.06
CA SER A 127 21.21 0.00 -24.56
C SER A 127 21.26 0.01 -23.04
N ARG A 128 20.86 -1.10 -22.41
CA ARG A 128 20.94 -1.31 -20.96
C ARG A 128 22.39 -1.09 -20.49
N SER A 129 22.59 -0.24 -19.47
CA SER A 129 23.89 -0.11 -18.81
C SER A 129 24.16 -1.31 -17.91
N ALA A 130 25.43 -1.70 -17.78
CA ALA A 130 25.84 -2.70 -16.81
C ALA A 130 25.42 -2.25 -15.39
N LEU A 131 24.82 -3.16 -14.65
CA LEU A 131 24.40 -2.94 -13.27
C LEU A 131 25.60 -3.10 -12.32
N GLU A 132 25.46 -2.55 -11.11
CA GLU A 132 26.44 -2.79 -10.05
C GLU A 132 26.57 -4.27 -9.69
N GLN A 133 27.77 -4.61 -9.22
CA GLN A 133 28.08 -5.91 -8.64
C GLN A 133 27.47 -6.08 -7.26
N LYS A 134 27.34 -7.36 -6.90
CA LYS A 134 26.76 -7.83 -5.65
C LYS A 134 27.45 -7.24 -4.40
N ARG A 135 26.69 -6.47 -3.62
CA ARG A 135 27.04 -6.00 -2.29
C ARG A 135 26.90 -7.17 -1.31
N ASP A 136 27.90 -7.32 -0.44
CA ASP A 136 27.86 -8.30 0.65
C ASP A 136 27.06 -7.72 1.83
N SER A 137 25.73 -7.74 1.69
CA SER A 137 24.80 -7.38 2.76
C SER A 137 23.70 -8.41 2.84
N ASP A 138 23.35 -8.79 4.06
CA ASP A 138 22.22 -9.64 4.44
C ASP A 138 21.20 -8.87 5.29
N LYS A 139 21.37 -7.56 5.42
CA LYS A 139 20.52 -6.72 6.28
C LYS A 139 19.09 -6.65 5.75
N THR A 140 18.14 -6.76 6.68
CA THR A 140 16.71 -6.72 6.42
C THR A 140 16.11 -5.37 6.85
N LEU A 141 15.29 -4.79 5.98
CA LEU A 141 14.49 -3.61 6.28
C LEU A 141 13.01 -3.95 6.11
N LEU A 142 12.23 -3.82 7.18
CA LEU A 142 10.78 -4.03 7.18
C LEU A 142 10.05 -2.69 7.12
N GLY A 143 9.15 -2.54 6.14
CA GLY A 143 8.24 -1.41 6.06
C GLY A 143 7.10 -1.52 7.08
N ILE A 144 6.95 -0.52 7.95
CA ILE A 144 5.83 -0.41 8.90
C ILE A 144 4.78 0.55 8.37
N GLY A 145 3.56 0.02 8.15
CA GLY A 145 2.44 0.78 7.60
C GLY A 145 1.52 1.39 8.67
N GLY A 146 1.64 0.96 9.92
CA GLY A 146 0.78 1.37 11.04
C GLY A 146 -0.41 0.45 11.32
N GLY A 147 -0.67 -0.49 10.39
CA GLY A 147 -1.72 -1.49 10.49
C GLY A 147 -1.22 -2.84 11.01
N LYS A 148 -2.18 -3.75 11.21
CA LYS A 148 -1.95 -5.10 11.78
C LYS A 148 -0.96 -5.94 10.97
N ASP A 149 -0.93 -5.81 9.65
CA ASP A 149 -0.16 -6.70 8.76
C ASP A 149 1.34 -6.48 8.92
N SER A 150 1.75 -5.21 8.97
CA SER A 150 3.15 -4.85 9.21
C SER A 150 3.59 -5.18 10.64
N ILE A 151 2.69 -5.12 11.63
CA ILE A 151 2.99 -5.52 13.01
C ILE A 151 3.18 -7.03 13.09
N LEU A 152 2.29 -7.80 12.48
CA LEU A 152 2.42 -9.26 12.43
C LEU A 152 3.69 -9.67 11.69
N ALA A 153 4.04 -9.01 10.58
CA ALA A 153 5.30 -9.24 9.89
C ALA A 153 6.52 -9.02 10.80
N ALA A 154 6.53 -7.93 11.58
CA ALA A 154 7.59 -7.67 12.55
C ALA A 154 7.64 -8.74 13.65
N GLN A 155 6.47 -9.19 14.13
CA GLN A 155 6.37 -10.23 15.14
C GLN A 155 6.87 -11.59 14.62
N ILE A 156 6.54 -11.96 13.39
CA ILE A 156 7.02 -13.18 12.74
C ILE A 156 8.55 -13.16 12.61
N LEU A 157 9.13 -12.05 12.14
CA LEU A 157 10.59 -11.92 12.03
C LEU A 157 11.27 -12.00 13.40
N LYS A 158 10.67 -11.35 14.43
CA LYS A 158 11.17 -11.38 15.79
C LYS A 158 11.17 -12.79 16.40
N GLU A 159 10.08 -13.53 16.24
CA GLU A 159 9.96 -14.90 16.76
C GLU A 159 10.86 -15.89 16.02
N ALA A 160 11.12 -15.66 14.73
CA ALA A 160 12.08 -16.42 13.95
C ALA A 160 13.54 -16.00 14.16
N GLU A 161 13.80 -15.07 15.11
CA GLU A 161 15.13 -14.53 15.43
C GLU A 161 15.87 -13.94 14.21
N ILE A 162 15.12 -13.47 13.21
CA ILE A 162 15.68 -12.81 12.02
C ILE A 162 15.94 -11.35 12.38
N ALA A 163 17.18 -10.90 12.28
CA ALA A 163 17.52 -9.50 12.52
C ALA A 163 16.92 -8.58 11.44
N PHE A 164 16.21 -7.53 11.86
CA PHE A 164 15.63 -6.54 10.96
C PHE A 164 15.65 -5.15 11.58
N ASN A 165 15.74 -4.14 10.72
CA ASN A 165 15.42 -2.75 11.04
C ASN A 165 14.09 -2.37 10.43
N ILE A 166 13.51 -1.27 10.89
CA ILE A 166 12.19 -0.80 10.48
C ILE A 166 12.34 0.47 9.64
N SER A 167 11.53 0.63 8.60
CA SER A 167 11.34 1.91 7.91
C SER A 167 9.88 2.30 7.84
N TYR A 168 9.59 3.58 8.05
CA TYR A 168 8.23 4.10 7.99
C TYR A 168 8.22 5.60 7.69
N LEU A 169 7.05 6.09 7.27
CA LEU A 169 6.81 7.53 7.18
C LEU A 169 6.45 8.10 8.55
N ALA A 170 7.12 9.17 8.95
CA ALA A 170 6.91 9.83 10.24
C ALA A 170 5.43 10.15 10.50
N ASP A 171 4.85 9.48 11.49
CA ASP A 171 3.55 9.80 12.08
C ASP A 171 3.39 9.13 13.45
N PRO A 172 2.53 9.67 14.34
CA PRO A 172 2.42 9.20 15.72
C PRO A 172 2.03 7.73 15.88
N ILE A 173 1.24 7.16 14.96
CA ILE A 173 0.80 5.75 15.06
C ILE A 173 1.99 4.85 14.75
N ARG A 174 2.71 5.13 13.66
CA ARG A 174 3.88 4.34 13.27
C ARG A 174 5.04 4.51 14.26
N ASP A 175 5.22 5.70 14.82
CA ASP A 175 6.17 5.95 15.91
C ASP A 175 5.88 5.06 17.14
N GLY A 176 4.62 5.02 17.59
CA GLY A 176 4.22 4.21 18.74
C GLY A 176 4.38 2.71 18.52
N ILE A 177 4.17 2.24 17.29
CA ILE A 177 4.40 0.85 16.88
C ILE A 177 5.90 0.54 16.82
N ALA A 178 6.71 1.40 16.20
CA ALA A 178 8.15 1.20 16.08
C ALA A 178 8.81 1.05 17.45
N GLN A 179 8.37 1.81 18.45
CA GLN A 179 8.84 1.73 19.84
C GLN A 179 8.56 0.38 20.53
N GLN A 180 7.66 -0.45 20.00
CA GLN A 180 7.41 -1.80 20.54
C GLN A 180 8.47 -2.82 20.10
N PHE A 181 9.31 -2.45 19.13
CA PHE A 181 10.37 -3.29 18.61
C PHE A 181 11.72 -2.68 18.98
N THR A 182 12.68 -3.51 19.40
CA THR A 182 14.05 -3.08 19.69
C THR A 182 14.88 -2.88 18.42
N ALA A 183 14.22 -2.57 17.31
CA ALA A 183 14.82 -2.46 15.97
C ALA A 183 15.18 -1.00 15.69
N ASP A 184 16.32 -0.77 15.04
CA ASP A 184 16.66 0.57 14.58
C ASP A 184 15.63 1.04 13.54
N SER A 185 15.32 2.33 13.58
CA SER A 185 14.27 2.93 12.75
C SER A 185 14.87 3.90 11.72
N LEU A 186 14.55 3.67 10.45
CA LEU A 186 14.74 4.59 9.34
C LEU A 186 13.45 5.37 9.10
N VAL A 187 13.37 6.53 9.76
CA VAL A 187 12.22 7.42 9.63
C VAL A 187 12.40 8.33 8.42
N VAL A 188 11.41 8.32 7.53
CA VAL A 188 11.37 9.15 6.34
C VAL A 188 10.20 10.13 6.47
N SER A 189 10.34 11.37 6.02
CA SER A 189 9.21 12.30 5.95
C SER A 189 9.02 12.85 4.53
N ARG A 190 7.78 13.21 4.22
CA ARG A 190 7.39 13.81 2.95
C ARG A 190 6.75 15.16 3.24
N GLU A 191 7.22 16.18 2.53
CA GLU A 191 6.69 17.53 2.59
C GLU A 191 6.11 17.85 1.20
N PHE A 192 4.79 18.04 1.16
CA PHE A 192 4.07 18.40 -0.05
C PHE A 192 4.15 19.90 -0.32
N ASP A 193 4.04 20.26 -1.60
CA ASP A 193 3.90 21.64 -2.00
C ASP A 193 2.63 22.28 -1.37
N PRO A 194 2.71 23.47 -0.76
CA PRO A 194 1.52 24.14 -0.21
C PRO A 194 0.42 24.39 -1.25
N GLU A 195 0.77 24.69 -2.51
CA GLU A 195 -0.22 24.86 -3.58
C GLU A 195 -0.89 23.52 -3.92
N PHE A 196 -0.12 22.42 -3.91
CA PHE A 196 -0.69 21.08 -4.07
C PHE A 196 -1.72 20.79 -2.98
N LEU A 197 -1.42 21.08 -1.71
CA LEU A 197 -2.35 20.84 -0.61
C LEU A 197 -3.65 21.64 -0.77
N GLN A 198 -3.56 22.90 -1.18
CA GLN A 198 -4.72 23.75 -1.46
C GLN A 198 -5.56 23.20 -2.61
N LEU A 199 -4.93 22.89 -3.75
CA LEU A 199 -5.62 22.34 -4.92
C LEU A 199 -6.22 20.96 -4.64
N SER A 200 -5.50 20.08 -3.97
CA SER A 200 -5.99 18.74 -3.63
C SER A 200 -7.22 18.77 -2.71
N SER A 201 -7.52 19.91 -2.08
CA SER A 201 -8.74 20.11 -1.28
C SER A 201 -9.83 20.89 -2.03
N SER A 202 -9.58 21.35 -3.26
CA SER A 202 -10.52 22.11 -4.07
C SER A 202 -11.27 21.24 -5.08
N SER A 203 -12.33 21.80 -5.66
CA SER A 203 -13.12 21.20 -6.74
C SER A 203 -12.56 21.48 -8.14
N GLU A 204 -11.40 22.15 -8.24
CA GLU A 204 -10.80 22.59 -9.51
C GLU A 204 -10.03 21.46 -10.22
N VAL A 205 -9.60 20.45 -9.46
CA VAL A 205 -8.70 19.36 -9.91
C VAL A 205 -9.34 18.01 -9.69
N TYR A 206 -8.88 17.02 -10.46
CA TYR A 206 -9.35 15.65 -10.27
C TYR A 206 -8.95 15.09 -8.91
N GLN A 207 -9.92 14.48 -8.26
CA GLN A 207 -9.80 13.87 -6.95
C GLN A 207 -9.78 12.35 -7.07
N GLY A 208 -9.15 11.68 -6.11
CA GLY A 208 -9.21 10.22 -6.02
C GLY A 208 -7.90 9.57 -5.59
N HIS A 209 -7.95 8.24 -5.55
CA HIS A 209 -6.88 7.38 -5.07
C HIS A 209 -5.59 7.52 -5.90
N ILE A 210 -4.44 7.32 -5.25
CA ILE A 210 -3.16 7.06 -5.90
C ILE A 210 -2.55 5.80 -5.32
N PRO A 211 -1.73 5.06 -6.08
CA PRO A 211 -1.09 3.83 -5.62
C PRO A 211 0.05 4.14 -4.63
N ILE A 212 -0.30 4.59 -3.42
CA ILE A 212 0.66 5.06 -2.41
C ILE A 212 1.64 3.97 -2.00
N SER A 213 1.24 2.70 -2.02
CA SER A 213 2.13 1.56 -1.73
C SER A 213 3.26 1.44 -2.76
N ALA A 214 3.07 1.87 -4.01
CA ALA A 214 4.16 1.94 -4.98
C ALA A 214 5.21 2.99 -4.60
N ILE A 215 4.76 4.16 -4.12
CA ILE A 215 5.67 5.20 -3.60
C ILE A 215 6.47 4.66 -2.41
N TYR A 216 5.83 3.93 -1.48
CA TYR A 216 6.51 3.30 -0.36
C TYR A 216 7.52 2.25 -0.81
N ALA A 217 7.21 1.47 -1.85
CA ALA A 217 8.14 0.49 -2.38
C ALA A 217 9.40 1.15 -2.98
N PHE A 218 9.26 2.29 -3.66
CA PHE A 218 10.42 3.08 -4.13
C PHE A 218 11.18 3.76 -3.00
N ILE A 219 10.51 4.20 -1.91
CA ILE A 219 11.19 4.66 -0.68
C ILE A 219 12.01 3.53 -0.08
N MET A 220 11.47 2.32 0.00
CA MET A 220 12.18 1.15 0.51
C MET A 220 13.39 0.81 -0.38
N ALA A 221 13.26 0.87 -1.71
CA ALA A 221 14.36 0.65 -2.63
C ALA A 221 15.48 1.71 -2.46
N LEU A 222 15.10 2.99 -2.35
CA LEU A 222 16.03 4.09 -2.12
C LEU A 222 16.75 3.94 -0.77
N SER A 223 16.00 3.74 0.32
CA SER A 223 16.55 3.51 1.66
C SER A 223 17.44 2.27 1.70
N GLY A 224 17.01 1.17 1.07
CA GLY A 224 17.79 -0.05 1.01
C GLY A 224 19.11 0.13 0.30
N TYR A 225 19.11 0.89 -0.79
CA TYR A 225 20.35 1.22 -1.48
C TYR A 225 21.25 2.12 -0.64
N LEU A 226 20.73 3.22 -0.10
CA LEU A 226 21.50 4.23 0.64
C LEU A 226 22.11 3.71 1.93
N TYR A 227 21.37 2.89 2.68
CA TYR A 227 21.76 2.44 4.01
C TYR A 227 22.24 0.99 4.05
N GLY A 228 22.42 0.37 2.87
CA GLY A 228 23.06 -0.94 2.73
C GLY A 228 22.17 -2.11 3.15
N TYR A 229 20.86 -2.05 2.93
CA TYR A 229 19.96 -3.19 3.10
C TYR A 229 19.83 -3.99 1.80
N ARG A 230 19.62 -5.29 1.97
CA ARG A 230 19.38 -6.24 0.89
C ARG A 230 17.90 -6.60 0.78
N TYR A 231 17.32 -7.09 1.88
CA TYR A 231 15.95 -7.57 1.92
C TYR A 231 15.00 -6.44 2.30
N LEU A 232 14.07 -6.12 1.42
CA LEU A 232 13.10 -5.04 1.59
C LEU A 232 11.70 -5.65 1.72
N ILE A 233 11.22 -5.73 2.95
CA ILE A 233 10.03 -6.50 3.30
C ILE A 233 8.84 -5.57 3.49
N VAL A 234 7.68 -5.95 2.94
CA VAL A 234 6.38 -5.32 3.22
C VAL A 234 5.33 -6.36 3.62
N GLY A 235 4.22 -5.91 4.22
CA GLY A 235 3.12 -6.75 4.70
C GLY A 235 1.87 -6.74 3.81
N ASN A 236 2.01 -6.89 2.50
CA ASN A 236 0.89 -7.05 1.57
C ASN A 236 0.42 -8.51 1.51
N GLU A 237 -0.86 -8.74 1.72
CA GLU A 237 -1.54 -10.03 1.75
C GLU A 237 -1.86 -10.63 0.36
N ARG A 238 -2.45 -11.82 0.35
CA ARG A 238 -3.02 -12.44 -0.86
C ARG A 238 -4.27 -11.69 -1.34
N SER A 239 -5.05 -11.14 -0.42
CA SER A 239 -6.34 -10.50 -0.70
C SER A 239 -6.22 -9.22 -1.54
N SER A 240 -5.06 -8.57 -1.59
CA SER A 240 -4.80 -7.40 -2.45
C SER A 240 -4.78 -7.73 -3.94
N ASN A 241 -4.71 -9.01 -4.31
CA ASN A 241 -4.84 -9.43 -5.71
C ASN A 241 -6.29 -9.33 -6.21
N TYR A 242 -7.28 -9.28 -5.32
CA TYR A 242 -8.68 -9.29 -5.71
C TYR A 242 -9.16 -7.89 -6.11
N GLY A 243 -9.62 -7.76 -7.36
CA GLY A 243 -10.14 -6.53 -7.93
C GLY A 243 -11.48 -6.07 -7.34
N ASN A 244 -11.92 -4.91 -7.79
CA ASN A 244 -13.13 -4.24 -7.33
C ASN A 244 -14.23 -4.25 -8.39
N ALA A 245 -13.87 -3.90 -9.63
CA ALA A 245 -14.82 -3.70 -10.72
C ALA A 245 -14.16 -3.92 -12.09
N GLU A 246 -14.96 -4.20 -13.12
CA GLU A 246 -14.50 -4.12 -14.52
C GLU A 246 -14.75 -2.72 -15.09
N TYR A 247 -13.76 -2.17 -15.79
CA TYR A 247 -13.87 -0.88 -16.47
C TYR A 247 -13.04 -0.85 -17.74
N LEU A 248 -13.66 -0.48 -18.86
CA LEU A 248 -13.00 -0.38 -20.17
C LEU A 248 -12.22 -1.64 -20.58
N GLY A 249 -12.74 -2.81 -20.20
CA GLY A 249 -12.15 -4.12 -20.51
C GLY A 249 -10.97 -4.52 -19.61
N GLN A 250 -10.76 -3.83 -18.48
CA GLN A 250 -9.74 -4.18 -17.48
C GLN A 250 -10.36 -4.29 -16.09
N GLU A 251 -9.80 -5.17 -15.27
CA GLU A 251 -10.10 -5.23 -13.84
C GLU A 251 -9.44 -4.04 -13.12
N ILE A 252 -10.25 -3.28 -12.40
CA ILE A 252 -9.81 -2.18 -11.54
C ILE A 252 -9.63 -2.69 -10.13
N ASN A 253 -8.46 -2.42 -9.54
CA ASN A 253 -8.11 -2.86 -8.20
C ASN A 253 -7.56 -1.69 -7.36
N HIS A 254 -8.28 -1.32 -6.29
CA HIS A 254 -7.87 -0.30 -5.29
C HIS A 254 -6.47 -0.57 -4.76
N GLN A 255 -6.16 -1.84 -4.54
CA GLN A 255 -4.92 -2.33 -3.95
C GLN A 255 -3.93 -2.83 -5.01
N TRP A 256 -4.04 -2.42 -6.28
CA TRP A 256 -3.17 -2.95 -7.34
C TRP A 256 -1.68 -2.83 -7.01
N SER A 257 -1.25 -1.72 -6.41
CA SER A 257 0.14 -1.50 -5.97
C SER A 257 0.57 -2.33 -4.74
N LYS A 258 -0.30 -3.20 -4.23
CA LYS A 258 -0.01 -4.24 -3.24
C LYS A 258 -0.12 -5.64 -3.84
N SER A 259 -0.56 -5.80 -5.08
CA SER A 259 -0.74 -7.08 -5.74
C SER A 259 0.59 -7.78 -6.04
N LYS A 260 0.51 -9.09 -6.31
CA LYS A 260 1.62 -9.91 -6.79
C LYS A 260 2.12 -9.44 -8.16
N GLU A 261 1.22 -9.01 -9.02
CA GLU A 261 1.57 -8.44 -10.33
C GLU A 261 2.51 -7.24 -10.17
N PHE A 262 2.14 -6.27 -9.33
CA PHE A 262 3.00 -5.11 -9.06
C PHE A 262 4.32 -5.51 -8.39
N GLU A 263 4.28 -6.46 -7.45
CA GLU A 263 5.48 -6.96 -6.78
C GLU A 263 6.48 -7.58 -7.77
N ASP A 264 6.01 -8.45 -8.68
CA ASP A 264 6.84 -9.05 -9.73
C ASP A 264 7.42 -7.99 -10.65
N MET A 265 6.58 -7.08 -11.16
CA MET A 265 7.01 -5.97 -12.01
C MET A 265 8.08 -5.10 -11.34
N LEU A 266 7.90 -4.76 -10.07
CA LEU A 266 8.85 -3.94 -9.34
C LEU A 266 10.17 -4.68 -9.12
N ARG A 267 10.12 -5.97 -8.75
CA ARG A 267 11.33 -6.80 -8.60
C ARG A 267 12.11 -6.88 -9.90
N GLU A 268 11.42 -7.05 -11.02
CA GLU A 268 12.04 -7.03 -12.35
C GLU A 268 12.66 -5.67 -12.65
N TYR A 269 11.93 -4.57 -12.44
CA TYR A 269 12.44 -3.22 -12.65
C TYR A 269 13.68 -2.92 -11.78
N VAL A 270 13.63 -3.25 -10.50
CA VAL A 270 14.74 -3.04 -9.56
C VAL A 270 15.94 -3.88 -9.98
N ARG A 271 15.74 -5.18 -10.23
CA ARG A 271 16.81 -6.06 -10.71
C ARG A 271 17.39 -5.56 -12.02
N ASP A 272 16.57 -5.01 -12.92
CA ASP A 272 17.00 -4.72 -14.27
C ASP A 272 17.63 -3.34 -14.48
N PHE A 273 17.25 -2.35 -13.67
CA PHE A 273 17.70 -0.97 -13.82
C PHE A 273 18.40 -0.38 -12.60
N ILE A 274 18.15 -0.94 -11.41
CA ILE A 274 18.65 -0.36 -10.15
C ILE A 274 19.78 -1.21 -9.59
N SER A 275 19.49 -2.41 -9.09
CA SER A 275 20.45 -3.25 -8.38
C SER A 275 19.99 -4.69 -8.38
N THR A 276 20.92 -5.61 -8.66
CA THR A 276 20.69 -7.06 -8.54
C THR A 276 20.64 -7.54 -7.09
N ASP A 277 20.94 -6.67 -6.13
CA ASP A 277 21.02 -7.04 -4.71
C ASP A 277 19.75 -6.72 -3.96
N LEU A 278 19.00 -5.71 -4.39
CA LEU A 278 17.79 -5.34 -3.67
C LEU A 278 16.70 -6.37 -3.93
N GLU A 279 16.27 -7.04 -2.87
CA GLU A 279 15.22 -8.04 -2.90
C GLU A 279 13.97 -7.50 -2.21
N PHE A 280 13.09 -6.90 -3.00
CA PHE A 280 11.76 -6.49 -2.55
C PHE A 280 10.79 -7.68 -2.59
N PHE A 281 10.05 -7.92 -1.52
CA PHE A 281 9.00 -8.93 -1.49
C PHE A 281 8.01 -8.66 -0.35
N SER A 282 6.83 -9.25 -0.44
CA SER A 282 5.91 -9.25 0.69
C SER A 282 5.96 -10.55 1.50
N LEU A 283 6.22 -10.43 2.81
CA LEU A 283 6.22 -11.57 3.72
C LEU A 283 4.81 -12.16 3.91
N MET A 284 3.76 -11.36 3.71
CA MET A 284 2.36 -11.76 3.92
C MET A 284 1.68 -12.28 2.65
N ARG A 285 2.36 -12.26 1.49
CA ARG A 285 1.81 -12.67 0.18
C ARG A 285 1.05 -14.01 0.20
N PRO A 286 1.51 -15.06 0.91
CA PRO A 286 0.84 -16.35 0.87
C PRO A 286 -0.46 -16.40 1.68
N LEU A 287 -0.74 -15.40 2.52
CA LEU A 287 -1.83 -15.43 3.48
C LEU A 287 -2.97 -14.50 3.05
N TYR A 288 -4.19 -14.99 3.17
CA TYR A 288 -5.38 -14.13 3.18
C TYR A 288 -5.42 -13.28 4.46
N GLU A 289 -6.10 -12.14 4.39
CA GLU A 289 -6.28 -11.21 5.51
C GLU A 289 -6.90 -11.91 6.75
N ILE A 290 -7.88 -12.80 6.59
CA ILE A 290 -8.50 -13.53 7.72
C ILE A 290 -7.48 -14.39 8.48
N ALA A 291 -6.54 -15.02 7.76
CA ALA A 291 -5.47 -15.80 8.37
C ALA A 291 -4.50 -14.88 9.13
N ILE A 292 -4.22 -13.70 8.59
CA ILE A 292 -3.40 -12.66 9.25
C ILE A 292 -4.09 -12.16 10.51
N VAL A 293 -5.39 -11.86 10.46
CA VAL A 293 -6.15 -11.40 11.64
C VAL A 293 -6.21 -12.47 12.72
N LYS A 294 -6.46 -13.74 12.36
CA LYS A 294 -6.45 -14.85 13.32
C LYS A 294 -5.14 -14.90 14.13
N ARG A 295 -4.00 -14.74 13.45
CA ARG A 295 -2.67 -14.70 14.08
C ARG A 295 -2.46 -13.42 14.87
N PHE A 296 -2.81 -12.26 14.31
CA PHE A 296 -2.69 -10.97 14.99
C PHE A 296 -3.48 -10.93 16.31
N CYS A 297 -4.65 -11.58 16.36
CA CYS A 297 -5.47 -11.69 17.56
C CYS A 297 -4.78 -12.42 18.74
N GLN A 298 -3.66 -13.10 18.52
CA GLN A 298 -2.85 -13.71 19.58
C GLN A 298 -1.94 -12.71 20.31
N TYR A 299 -1.87 -11.45 19.85
CA TYR A 299 -0.95 -10.44 20.36
C TYR A 299 -1.69 -9.21 20.94
N PRO A 300 -2.39 -9.38 22.09
CA PRO A 300 -3.22 -8.33 22.68
C PRO A 300 -2.45 -7.06 23.06
N GLN A 301 -1.13 -7.14 23.24
CA GLN A 301 -0.29 -5.97 23.51
C GLN A 301 -0.37 -4.89 22.41
N TYR A 302 -0.73 -5.26 21.18
CA TYR A 302 -0.80 -4.31 20.06
C TYR A 302 -2.19 -3.67 19.88
N PHE A 303 -3.22 -4.19 20.53
CA PHE A 303 -4.62 -3.81 20.28
C PHE A 303 -4.93 -2.33 20.51
N ARG A 304 -4.12 -1.64 21.31
CA ARG A 304 -4.27 -0.20 21.61
C ARG A 304 -3.32 0.71 20.84
N LEU A 305 -2.50 0.16 19.94
CA LEU A 305 -1.44 0.90 19.25
C LEU A 305 -1.69 1.02 17.74
N PHE A 306 -2.37 0.05 17.15
CA PHE A 306 -2.52 -0.02 15.71
C PHE A 306 -3.75 0.69 15.19
N SER A 307 -3.68 1.14 13.93
CA SER A 307 -4.87 1.48 13.17
C SER A 307 -4.74 0.96 11.75
N SER A 308 -5.77 0.24 11.32
CA SER A 308 -5.94 -0.06 9.90
C SER A 308 -6.93 0.90 9.23
N CYS A 309 -7.48 1.88 9.95
CA CYS A 309 -8.42 2.85 9.39
C CYS A 309 -7.68 3.84 8.49
N ASN A 310 -7.94 3.78 7.19
CA ASN A 310 -7.23 4.60 6.21
C ASN A 310 -7.44 6.11 6.39
N ARG A 311 -8.52 6.53 7.07
CA ARG A 311 -8.73 7.94 7.47
C ARG A 311 -7.60 8.48 8.35
N ASN A 312 -6.85 7.66 9.10
CA ASN A 312 -5.67 8.12 9.86
C ASN A 312 -4.49 8.54 8.99
N PHE A 313 -4.40 7.99 7.78
CA PHE A 313 -3.26 8.18 6.88
C PHE A 313 -3.57 9.13 5.72
N ASN A 314 -4.77 9.71 5.70
CA ASN A 314 -5.13 10.78 4.80
C ASN A 314 -4.39 12.08 5.17
N ILE A 315 -4.12 12.90 4.16
CA ILE A 315 -3.59 14.26 4.34
C ILE A 315 -4.50 15.02 5.33
N GLY A 316 -3.90 15.62 6.35
CA GLY A 316 -4.60 16.36 7.41
C GLY A 316 -5.10 15.53 8.58
N ASN A 317 -4.97 14.19 8.55
CA ASN A 317 -5.35 13.25 9.63
C ASN A 317 -6.67 13.64 10.34
N PRO A 318 -7.83 13.43 9.70
CA PRO A 318 -9.14 13.84 10.23
C PRO A 318 -9.50 13.23 11.59
N LEU A 319 -8.84 12.15 12.02
CA LEU A 319 -9.18 11.46 13.26
C LEU A 319 -8.49 12.04 14.50
N LYS A 320 -7.51 12.93 14.32
CA LYS A 320 -6.88 13.74 15.39
C LYS A 320 -6.49 12.91 16.63
N GLY A 321 -5.88 11.74 16.40
CA GLY A 321 -5.40 10.84 17.47
C GLY A 321 -6.34 9.69 17.83
N ARG A 322 -7.54 9.59 17.25
CA ARG A 322 -8.37 8.37 17.34
C ARG A 322 -7.87 7.30 16.38
N LEU A 323 -7.78 6.04 16.83
CA LEU A 323 -7.36 4.92 15.99
C LEU A 323 -8.45 4.45 15.02
N TRP A 324 -9.73 4.65 15.35
CA TRP A 324 -10.84 4.14 14.54
C TRP A 324 -11.89 5.21 14.33
N CYS A 325 -12.40 5.32 13.10
CA CYS A 325 -13.53 6.19 12.79
C CYS A 325 -14.88 5.51 13.03
N ASN A 326 -14.92 4.18 13.06
CA ASN A 326 -16.12 3.35 13.28
C ASN A 326 -17.26 3.57 12.28
N GLU A 327 -16.93 4.12 11.11
CA GLU A 327 -17.91 4.53 10.09
C GLU A 327 -17.52 4.06 8.69
N CYS A 328 -16.26 3.68 8.46
CA CYS A 328 -15.80 3.26 7.14
C CYS A 328 -15.76 1.74 6.98
N GLU A 329 -15.71 1.33 5.72
CA GLU A 329 -15.65 -0.03 5.22
C GLU A 329 -14.45 -0.78 5.80
N LYS A 330 -13.29 -0.12 5.94
CA LYS A 330 -12.12 -0.72 6.59
C LYS A 330 -12.33 -0.98 8.08
N CYS A 331 -13.06 -0.12 8.81
CA CYS A 331 -13.37 -0.36 10.22
C CYS A 331 -14.34 -1.53 10.36
N ALA A 332 -15.43 -1.53 9.57
CA ALA A 332 -16.42 -2.61 9.55
C ALA A 332 -15.75 -3.96 9.21
N PHE A 333 -14.90 -3.98 8.18
CA PHE A 333 -14.16 -5.17 7.78
C PHE A 333 -13.23 -5.70 8.87
N VAL A 334 -12.38 -4.86 9.47
CA VAL A 334 -11.46 -5.33 10.53
C VAL A 334 -12.23 -5.74 11.78
N PHE A 335 -13.30 -5.03 12.14
CA PHE A 335 -14.18 -5.44 13.24
C PHE A 335 -14.75 -6.84 12.99
N CYS A 336 -15.26 -7.10 11.78
CA CYS A 336 -15.80 -8.40 11.39
C CYS A 336 -14.76 -9.52 11.55
N LEU A 337 -13.54 -9.31 11.02
CA LEU A 337 -12.48 -10.30 11.14
C LEU A 337 -12.06 -10.54 12.60
N MET A 338 -11.99 -9.48 13.42
CA MET A 338 -11.64 -9.63 14.85
C MET A 338 -12.75 -10.30 15.66
N ALA A 339 -14.03 -10.03 15.34
CA ALA A 339 -15.19 -10.67 15.97
C ALA A 339 -15.24 -12.19 15.78
N ALA A 340 -14.63 -12.68 14.70
CA ALA A 340 -14.47 -14.12 14.46
C ALA A 340 -13.54 -14.80 15.48
N PHE A 341 -12.54 -14.09 16.02
CA PHE A 341 -11.45 -14.69 16.81
C PHE A 341 -11.33 -14.17 18.24
N LEU A 342 -11.97 -13.05 18.58
CA LEU A 342 -11.93 -12.45 19.90
C LEU A 342 -13.32 -12.40 20.55
N PRO A 343 -13.44 -12.52 21.88
CA PRO A 343 -14.69 -12.27 22.60
C PRO A 343 -15.27 -10.88 22.30
N LYS A 344 -16.60 -10.75 22.34
CA LYS A 344 -17.30 -9.50 21.97
C LYS A 344 -16.85 -8.29 22.78
N ASP A 345 -16.63 -8.47 24.08
CA ASP A 345 -16.19 -7.40 24.97
C ASP A 345 -14.80 -6.88 24.59
N GLU A 346 -13.89 -7.76 24.16
CA GLU A 346 -12.55 -7.38 23.73
C GLU A 346 -12.59 -6.62 22.40
N VAL A 347 -13.37 -7.08 21.42
CA VAL A 347 -13.56 -6.34 20.17
C VAL A 347 -14.12 -4.94 20.45
N ILE A 348 -15.12 -4.83 21.33
CA ILE A 348 -15.68 -3.51 21.71
C ILE A 348 -14.63 -2.64 22.40
N LYS A 349 -13.72 -3.18 23.22
CA LYS A 349 -12.63 -2.39 23.83
C LYS A 349 -11.67 -1.81 22.78
N ILE A 350 -11.44 -2.51 21.67
CA ILE A 350 -10.54 -2.08 20.60
C ILE A 350 -11.13 -0.93 19.81
N PHE A 351 -12.40 -1.05 19.41
CA PHE A 351 -13.08 -0.08 18.55
C PHE A 351 -13.81 1.01 19.34
N GLY A 352 -14.15 0.75 20.60
CA GLY A 352 -14.95 1.62 21.46
C GLY A 352 -16.47 1.43 21.33
N GLU A 353 -16.93 0.67 20.34
CA GLU A 353 -18.35 0.38 20.10
C GLU A 353 -18.55 -0.92 19.31
N ASN A 354 -19.78 -1.43 19.29
CA ASN A 354 -20.16 -2.62 18.52
C ASN A 354 -20.56 -2.24 17.09
N LEU A 355 -19.72 -2.49 16.08
CA LEU A 355 -20.03 -2.11 14.70
C LEU A 355 -21.08 -2.99 14.03
N PHE A 356 -21.30 -4.24 14.48
CA PHE A 356 -22.42 -5.03 13.99
C PHE A 356 -23.78 -4.46 14.43
N ALA A 357 -23.81 -3.71 15.54
CA ALA A 357 -25.02 -3.05 16.04
C ALA A 357 -25.43 -1.80 15.23
N LYS A 358 -24.57 -1.29 14.36
CA LYS A 358 -24.79 -0.02 13.65
C LYS A 358 -25.57 -0.23 12.37
N GLU A 359 -26.85 0.14 12.39
CA GLU A 359 -27.72 0.13 11.19
C GLU A 359 -27.07 0.79 9.95
N PRO A 360 -26.39 1.95 10.03
CA PRO A 360 -25.76 2.56 8.86
C PRO A 360 -24.65 1.72 8.20
N LEU A 361 -24.07 0.74 8.91
CA LEU A 361 -23.03 -0.14 8.38
C LEU A 361 -23.60 -1.43 7.76
N VAL A 362 -24.91 -1.69 7.84
CA VAL A 362 -25.50 -2.91 7.27
C VAL A 362 -25.23 -2.98 5.76
N ASP A 363 -25.48 -1.89 5.04
CA ASP A 363 -25.17 -1.80 3.61
C ASP A 363 -23.68 -1.98 3.32
N THR A 364 -22.80 -1.41 4.14
CA THR A 364 -21.36 -1.63 4.06
C THR A 364 -21.00 -3.11 4.23
N TYR A 365 -21.64 -3.84 5.15
CA TYR A 365 -21.42 -5.28 5.25
C TYR A 365 -21.93 -6.03 4.03
N LYS A 366 -23.05 -5.62 3.41
CA LYS A 366 -23.53 -6.22 2.16
C LYS A 366 -22.53 -6.06 1.01
N GLU A 367 -21.91 -4.88 0.89
CA GLU A 367 -20.82 -4.64 -0.08
C GLU A 367 -19.59 -5.50 0.22
N LEU A 368 -19.18 -5.60 1.50
CA LEU A 368 -18.07 -6.44 1.94
C LEU A 368 -18.33 -7.94 1.70
N LEU A 369 -19.58 -8.39 1.82
CA LEU A 369 -20.04 -9.74 1.55
C LEU A 369 -20.22 -10.03 0.05
N GLY A 370 -20.10 -9.02 -0.81
CA GLY A 370 -20.25 -9.14 -2.25
C GLY A 370 -21.68 -9.40 -2.71
N ILE A 371 -22.68 -9.07 -1.89
CA ILE A 371 -24.12 -9.24 -2.21
C ILE A 371 -24.80 -7.92 -2.59
N LYS A 372 -24.07 -6.81 -2.54
CA LYS A 372 -24.51 -5.48 -2.97
C LYS A 372 -23.37 -4.75 -3.66
N ASP A 373 -23.70 -4.08 -4.77
CA ASP A 373 -22.79 -3.21 -5.54
C ASP A 373 -21.44 -3.90 -5.85
N ILE A 374 -20.36 -3.13 -5.85
CA ILE A 374 -18.99 -3.62 -6.02
C ILE A 374 -18.30 -3.71 -4.65
N LYS A 375 -17.25 -4.53 -4.55
CA LYS A 375 -16.36 -4.51 -3.39
C LYS A 375 -15.89 -3.06 -3.14
N PRO A 376 -15.96 -2.55 -1.90
CA PRO A 376 -15.56 -1.17 -1.60
C PRO A 376 -14.15 -0.86 -2.10
N PHE A 377 -13.98 0.32 -2.69
CA PHE A 377 -12.66 0.87 -3.04
C PHE A 377 -11.91 1.32 -1.78
N GLU A 378 -11.57 0.33 -0.98
CA GLU A 378 -10.92 0.44 0.30
C GLU A 378 -10.00 -0.78 0.49
N CYS A 379 -9.02 -0.68 1.38
CA CYS A 379 -8.04 -1.74 1.62
C CYS A 379 -8.62 -2.95 2.37
N VAL A 380 -9.69 -3.56 1.87
CA VAL A 380 -10.40 -4.69 2.48
C VAL A 380 -10.14 -6.00 1.74
N GLY A 381 -10.39 -7.13 2.41
CA GLY A 381 -10.17 -8.48 1.89
C GLY A 381 -11.20 -8.89 0.84
N ILE A 382 -11.40 -10.19 0.66
CA ILE A 382 -12.36 -10.74 -0.29
C ILE A 382 -13.71 -11.09 0.38
N PRO A 383 -14.82 -11.15 -0.38
CA PRO A 383 -16.12 -11.52 0.15
C PRO A 383 -16.13 -12.82 0.97
N ASP A 384 -15.40 -13.84 0.54
CA ASP A 384 -15.39 -15.13 1.22
C ASP A 384 -14.71 -15.08 2.60
N GLU A 385 -13.73 -14.20 2.79
CA GLU A 385 -13.14 -13.94 4.12
C GLU A 385 -14.17 -13.32 5.07
N VAL A 386 -15.01 -12.42 4.57
CA VAL A 386 -16.07 -11.78 5.36
C VAL A 386 -17.15 -12.77 5.71
N LYS A 387 -17.59 -13.60 4.75
CA LYS A 387 -18.56 -14.68 4.99
C LYS A 387 -18.07 -15.66 6.05
N VAL A 388 -16.83 -16.13 5.95
CA VAL A 388 -16.23 -17.05 6.94
C VAL A 388 -16.09 -16.37 8.31
N ALA A 389 -15.69 -15.10 8.36
CA ALA A 389 -15.57 -14.38 9.63
C ALA A 389 -16.93 -14.15 10.31
N MET A 390 -17.96 -13.74 9.55
CA MET A 390 -19.32 -13.60 10.09
C MET A 390 -19.90 -14.95 10.52
N TYR A 391 -19.61 -16.03 9.78
CA TYR A 391 -19.98 -17.38 10.18
C TYR A 391 -19.38 -17.78 11.53
N PHE A 392 -18.07 -17.55 11.75
CA PHE A 392 -17.45 -17.80 13.06
C PHE A 392 -18.04 -16.93 14.17
N ALA A 393 -18.30 -15.65 13.90
CA ALA A 393 -18.95 -14.76 14.86
C ALA A 393 -20.39 -15.20 15.20
N HIS A 394 -21.13 -15.73 14.22
CA HIS A 394 -22.46 -16.32 14.40
C HIS A 394 -22.40 -17.56 15.30
N GLU A 395 -21.46 -18.49 15.07
CA GLU A 395 -21.31 -19.71 15.89
C GLU A 395 -21.05 -19.39 17.36
N LYS A 396 -20.27 -18.33 17.64
CA LYS A 396 -20.03 -17.85 19.01
C LYS A 396 -21.30 -17.29 19.67
N GLY A 397 -22.26 -16.80 18.89
CA GLY A 397 -23.58 -16.37 19.35
C GLY A 397 -23.64 -15.02 20.08
N GLU A 398 -22.53 -14.30 20.21
CA GLU A 398 -22.45 -13.04 20.97
C GLU A 398 -23.12 -11.84 20.26
N TYR A 399 -23.40 -11.97 18.95
CA TYR A 399 -23.88 -10.88 18.07
C TYR A 399 -25.25 -11.14 17.43
N ARG A 400 -26.00 -12.18 17.86
CA ARG A 400 -27.26 -12.61 17.21
C ARG A 400 -28.32 -11.52 17.06
N ASP A 401 -28.38 -10.59 18.00
CA ASP A 401 -29.37 -9.51 17.98
C ASP A 401 -28.95 -8.28 17.17
N ASP A 402 -27.69 -8.22 16.75
CA ASP A 402 -27.11 -7.06 16.07
C ASP A 402 -27.55 -7.02 14.58
N PRO A 403 -27.90 -5.85 14.01
CA PRO A 403 -28.47 -5.75 12.66
C PRO A 403 -27.64 -6.40 11.56
N ALA A 404 -26.32 -6.25 11.59
CA ALA A 404 -25.45 -6.87 10.59
C ALA A 404 -25.50 -8.41 10.65
N MET A 405 -25.62 -8.99 11.85
CA MET A 405 -25.70 -10.45 12.01
C MET A 405 -27.07 -10.98 11.58
N LYS A 406 -28.16 -10.26 11.90
CA LYS A 406 -29.49 -10.59 11.39
C LYS A 406 -29.56 -10.56 9.86
N MET A 407 -28.93 -9.56 9.24
CA MET A 407 -28.79 -9.47 7.79
C MET A 407 -28.02 -10.68 7.23
N PHE A 408 -26.89 -11.04 7.85
CA PHE A 408 -26.10 -12.20 7.42
C PHE A 408 -26.88 -13.52 7.53
N GLU A 409 -27.59 -13.74 8.63
CA GLU A 409 -28.43 -14.93 8.84
C GLU A 409 -29.58 -15.03 7.82
N ALA A 410 -30.20 -13.91 7.47
CA ALA A 410 -31.35 -13.87 6.58
C ALA A 410 -30.97 -13.92 5.09
N GLU A 411 -29.89 -13.22 4.69
CA GLU A 411 -29.58 -12.97 3.28
C GLU A 411 -28.36 -13.74 2.77
N VAL A 412 -27.45 -14.20 3.65
CA VAL A 412 -26.18 -14.83 3.22
C VAL A 412 -26.11 -16.30 3.61
N MET A 413 -26.45 -16.65 4.85
CA MET A 413 -26.37 -18.05 5.32
C MET A 413 -27.14 -19.04 4.44
N PRO A 414 -28.34 -18.73 3.90
CA PRO A 414 -29.05 -19.65 3.01
C PRO A 414 -28.29 -20.00 1.72
N ASP A 415 -27.39 -19.13 1.27
CA ASP A 415 -26.61 -19.29 0.04
C ASP A 415 -25.24 -19.96 0.28
N ILE A 416 -24.84 -20.14 1.54
CA ILE A 416 -23.60 -20.85 1.89
C ILE A 416 -23.84 -22.36 1.77
N THR A 417 -23.35 -22.94 0.67
CA THR A 417 -23.51 -24.37 0.37
C THR A 417 -22.44 -25.27 0.98
N ASP A 418 -21.21 -24.77 1.12
CA ASP A 418 -20.09 -25.50 1.72
C ASP A 418 -19.16 -24.55 2.49
N ILE A 419 -19.48 -24.33 3.76
CA ILE A 419 -18.68 -23.46 4.63
C ILE A 419 -17.29 -24.04 4.91
N GLU A 420 -17.12 -25.36 4.91
CA GLU A 420 -15.84 -26.00 5.20
C GLU A 420 -14.86 -25.83 4.04
N ALA A 421 -15.32 -25.92 2.79
CA ALA A 421 -14.52 -25.58 1.63
C ALA A 421 -14.09 -24.10 1.64
N MET A 422 -14.99 -23.19 1.98
CA MET A 422 -14.66 -21.76 2.11
C MET A 422 -13.61 -21.52 3.19
N LYS A 423 -13.77 -22.14 4.37
CA LYS A 423 -12.76 -22.08 5.45
C LYS A 423 -11.41 -22.60 4.96
N GLN A 424 -11.38 -23.75 4.30
CA GLN A 424 -10.14 -24.33 3.76
C GLN A 424 -9.44 -23.37 2.78
N GLU A 425 -10.19 -22.73 1.88
CA GLU A 425 -9.60 -21.78 0.92
C GLU A 425 -9.04 -20.54 1.60
N VAL A 426 -9.82 -19.85 2.44
CA VAL A 426 -9.39 -18.58 3.05
C VAL A 426 -8.29 -18.75 4.11
N PHE A 427 -8.05 -19.98 4.60
CA PHE A 427 -6.89 -20.30 5.43
C PHE A 427 -5.77 -21.04 4.67
N SER A 428 -5.91 -21.22 3.36
CA SER A 428 -4.89 -21.86 2.54
C SER A 428 -3.61 -21.02 2.46
N TYR A 429 -2.48 -21.69 2.26
CA TYR A 429 -1.20 -21.06 2.01
C TYR A 429 -0.99 -20.92 0.50
N GLY A 430 -0.86 -19.68 0.03
CA GLY A 430 -0.72 -19.34 -1.39
C GLY A 430 0.73 -19.23 -1.87
N ASP A 431 0.92 -18.39 -2.89
CA ASP A 431 2.19 -18.17 -3.56
C ASP A 431 3.24 -17.52 -2.64
N ASP A 432 4.40 -18.17 -2.51
CA ASP A 432 5.58 -17.69 -1.78
C ASP A 432 6.81 -17.51 -2.70
N SER A 433 6.65 -17.47 -4.03
CA SER A 433 7.74 -17.53 -5.02
C SER A 433 8.79 -16.43 -4.86
N ASN A 434 8.37 -15.26 -4.39
CA ASN A 434 9.22 -14.08 -4.25
C ASN A 434 9.94 -14.01 -2.91
N ILE A 435 9.51 -14.81 -1.94
CA ILE A 435 10.02 -14.80 -0.58
C ILE A 435 11.31 -15.64 -0.56
N PRO A 436 12.47 -15.10 -0.13
CA PRO A 436 13.67 -15.90 0.00
C PRO A 436 13.50 -17.00 1.05
N GLU A 437 14.14 -18.16 0.83
CA GLU A 437 13.90 -19.39 1.62
C GLU A 437 14.04 -19.18 3.14
N GLN A 438 15.02 -18.38 3.56
CA GLN A 438 15.25 -18.05 4.97
C GLN A 438 14.06 -17.37 5.66
N PHE A 439 13.17 -16.69 4.91
CA PHE A 439 11.97 -16.05 5.43
C PHE A 439 10.71 -16.91 5.29
N LYS A 440 10.71 -17.92 4.40
CA LYS A 440 9.55 -18.79 4.19
C LYS A 440 9.21 -19.62 5.43
N GLN A 441 10.24 -20.13 6.09
CA GLN A 441 10.07 -20.96 7.29
C GLN A 441 9.43 -20.17 8.42
N ALA A 442 9.82 -18.91 8.61
CA ALA A 442 9.24 -18.02 9.62
C ALA A 442 7.71 -17.90 9.50
N ILE A 443 7.15 -17.93 8.28
CA ILE A 443 5.70 -17.86 8.06
C ILE A 443 5.00 -19.20 8.36
N LYS A 444 5.68 -20.31 8.08
CA LYS A 444 5.15 -21.69 8.19
C LYS A 444 5.22 -22.23 9.61
N GLU A 445 6.23 -21.87 10.39
CA GLU A 445 6.37 -22.26 11.80
C GLU A 445 5.37 -21.51 12.68
N ASN A 446 4.97 -20.31 12.27
CA ASN A 446 3.92 -19.50 12.90
C ASN A 446 2.49 -19.96 12.56
N LYS A 447 2.29 -21.27 12.38
CA LYS A 447 0.97 -21.89 12.12
C LYS A 447 0.33 -22.30 13.44
N LEU A 448 -0.52 -21.42 13.98
CA LEU A 448 -1.55 -21.77 14.98
C LEU A 448 -2.95 -21.60 14.36
#